data_AF-A0A363UKR3-F1
#
_entry.id   AF-A0A363UKR3-F1
#
_cell.length_a   1.000
_cell.length_b   1.000
_cell.length_c   1.000
_cell.angle_alpha   90.00
_cell.angle_beta   90.00
_cell.angle_gamma   90.00
#
_symmetry.space_group_name_H-M   'P 1'
#
loop_
_entity.id
_entity.type
_entity.pdbx_description
1 polymer ?
#
loop_
_entity_poly.entity_id
_entity_poly.type
_entity_poly.pdbx_seq_one_letter_code
_entity_poly.pdbx_strand_id
1 'polypeptide(L)'
;MKFIIWALFALLMLAPDWAAAQGDLSVLDALDMDDLVEVEPPAPAWQAVGGPIALGLFFIFVLWLGRVSVPFRVSKESLTLFYYPTGVKRGLALAITLYGIAFAFGAAEISYQLHLHGSAEAYFANMSQGKLIAFTHAHLFGFTTSFLVIGIPFSMQFNHLWIYQWIFPIGLAAALTDVISWWGIKYVSPNFEVISIICGILFSVTYLYMLIGLLRVLLFPQVIWATDKDRDQRLSKKQSNPDSQTGY
;
A
#
# COMPACT_ATOMS: atom_id res chain seq x y z
N MET A 1 38.17 15.00 2.23
CA MET A 1 36.88 14.31 2.46
C MET A 1 36.10 14.77 3.71
N LYS A 2 36.74 15.38 4.73
CA LYS A 2 36.02 15.95 5.90
C LYS A 2 35.47 17.38 5.69
N PHE A 3 35.90 18.09 4.65
CA PHE A 3 35.45 19.48 4.37
C PHE A 3 34.12 19.57 3.61
N ILE A 4 33.73 18.54 2.85
CA ILE A 4 32.48 18.52 2.06
C ILE A 4 31.26 18.31 2.98
N ILE A 5 31.45 17.60 4.11
CA ILE A 5 30.39 17.34 5.09
C ILE A 5 30.02 18.62 5.87
N TRP A 6 30.99 19.51 6.14
CA TRP A 6 30.72 20.79 6.81
C TRP A 6 30.13 21.85 5.87
N ALA A 7 30.47 21.83 4.58
CA ALA A 7 29.89 22.74 3.59
C ALA A 7 28.39 22.45 3.34
N LEU A 8 27.97 21.18 3.40
CA LEU A 8 26.56 20.78 3.33
C LEU A 8 25.77 21.15 4.59
N PHE A 9 26.42 21.18 5.76
CA PHE A 9 25.80 21.60 7.02
C PHE A 9 25.64 23.12 7.13
N ALA A 10 26.57 23.89 6.54
CA ALA A 10 26.49 25.34 6.44
C ALA A 10 25.42 25.81 5.42
N LEU A 11 25.19 25.03 4.35
CA LEU A 11 24.11 25.31 3.38
C LEU A 11 22.70 25.06 3.96
N LEU A 12 22.59 24.20 4.97
CA LEU A 12 21.34 23.94 5.71
C LEU A 12 21.03 25.00 6.79
N MET A 13 21.97 25.91 7.08
CA MET A 13 21.83 27.01 8.05
C MET A 13 21.58 28.37 7.39
N LEU A 14 21.40 28.41 6.06
CA LEU A 14 21.14 29.63 5.27
C LEU A 14 19.83 29.54 4.46
N ALA A 15 18.84 28.78 4.96
CA ALA A 15 17.47 28.89 4.46
C ALA A 15 16.81 30.13 5.11
N PRO A 16 16.19 31.02 4.30
CA PRO A 16 15.78 32.36 4.72
C PRO A 16 14.61 32.36 5.71
N ASP A 17 14.58 33.40 6.52
CA ASP A 17 13.53 33.81 7.45
C ASP A 17 12.11 33.63 6.88
N TRP A 18 11.42 32.59 7.33
CA TRP A 18 9.95 32.50 7.32
C TRP A 18 9.49 32.16 8.73
N ALA A 19 9.88 32.99 9.68
CA ALA A 19 9.43 32.95 11.07
C ALA A 19 9.29 34.38 11.62
N ALA A 20 8.61 35.25 10.88
CA ALA A 20 8.24 36.58 11.35
C ALA A 20 7.00 37.10 10.61
N ALA A 21 5.81 36.65 11.04
CA ALA A 21 4.54 37.39 10.95
C ALA A 21 3.41 36.60 11.64
N GLN A 22 3.53 36.34 12.94
CA GLN A 22 2.37 36.13 13.80
C GLN A 22 2.34 37.27 14.82
N GLY A 23 2.14 38.48 14.29
CA GLY A 23 1.72 39.64 15.06
C GLY A 23 0.26 39.89 14.74
N ASP A 24 -0.61 39.44 15.64
CA ASP A 24 -1.90 40.01 16.02
C ASP A 24 -2.66 40.85 14.96
N LEU A 25 -2.96 40.24 13.81
CA LEU A 25 -3.91 40.78 12.83
C LEU A 25 -5.06 39.78 12.73
N SER A 26 -6.19 40.14 13.36
CA SER A 26 -7.50 39.55 13.07
C SER A 26 -7.85 39.86 11.61
N VAL A 27 -7.33 39.06 10.69
CA VAL A 27 -7.64 39.12 9.24
C VAL A 27 -9.14 38.88 9.00
N LEU A 28 -9.82 38.26 9.96
CA LEU A 28 -11.25 37.97 9.91
C LEU A 28 -12.12 39.22 10.12
N ASP A 29 -11.63 40.28 10.76
CA ASP A 29 -12.38 41.53 10.95
C ASP A 29 -12.30 42.48 9.75
N ALA A 30 -11.49 42.15 8.73
CA ALA A 30 -11.27 42.97 7.55
C ALA A 30 -11.91 42.41 6.26
N LEU A 31 -12.62 41.29 6.34
CA LEU A 31 -13.28 40.69 5.19
C LEU A 31 -14.70 41.26 5.03
N ASP A 32 -14.83 42.11 4.01
CA ASP A 32 -16.12 42.58 3.50
C ASP A 32 -16.90 41.36 2.98
N MET A 33 -18.03 41.05 3.62
CA MET A 33 -18.80 39.81 3.42
C MET A 33 -19.66 39.81 2.14
N ASP A 34 -19.42 40.77 1.24
CA ASP A 34 -20.13 40.90 -0.04
C ASP A 34 -19.39 40.22 -1.21
N ASP A 35 -18.26 39.56 -0.96
CA ASP A 35 -17.57 38.75 -1.97
C ASP A 35 -18.34 37.42 -2.18
N LEU A 36 -19.11 37.40 -3.27
CA LEU A 36 -19.71 36.20 -3.83
C LEU A 36 -18.68 35.07 -3.83
N VAL A 37 -18.97 33.98 -3.13
CA VAL A 37 -18.18 32.74 -3.23
C VAL A 37 -18.17 32.33 -4.69
N GLU A 38 -17.08 32.63 -5.40
CA GLU A 38 -16.87 32.18 -6.78
C GLU A 38 -16.67 30.65 -6.70
N VAL A 39 -17.79 29.94 -6.82
CA VAL A 39 -17.76 28.49 -6.90
C VAL A 39 -17.06 28.15 -8.21
N GLU A 40 -15.90 27.50 -8.11
CA GLU A 40 -15.16 27.08 -9.29
C GLU A 40 -16.10 26.31 -10.24
N PRO A 41 -16.05 26.60 -11.55
CA PRO A 41 -16.90 25.91 -12.51
C PRO A 41 -16.64 24.41 -12.43
N PRO A 42 -17.70 23.57 -12.56
CA PRO A 42 -17.54 22.13 -12.47
C PRO A 42 -16.56 21.63 -13.52
N ALA A 43 -15.70 20.69 -13.13
CA ALA A 43 -14.68 20.14 -14.01
C ALA A 43 -15.30 19.64 -15.33
N PRO A 44 -14.66 19.92 -16.48
CA PRO A 44 -15.16 19.47 -17.78
C PRO A 44 -15.25 17.94 -17.82
N ALA A 45 -16.20 17.42 -18.61
CA ALA A 45 -16.53 15.98 -18.64
C ALA A 45 -15.31 15.06 -18.90
N TRP A 46 -14.31 15.52 -19.65
CA TRP A 46 -13.10 14.73 -19.89
C TRP A 46 -12.23 14.57 -18.64
N GLN A 47 -12.24 15.53 -17.70
CA GLN A 47 -11.55 15.43 -16.41
C GLN A 47 -12.39 14.63 -15.42
N ALA A 48 -13.68 14.93 -15.34
CA ALA A 48 -14.60 14.32 -14.38
C ALA A 48 -14.90 12.85 -14.69
N VAL A 49 -14.95 12.45 -15.96
CA VAL A 49 -15.32 11.08 -16.39
C VAL A 49 -14.18 10.44 -17.18
N GLY A 50 -13.62 11.16 -18.16
CA GLY A 50 -12.53 10.63 -18.99
C GLY A 50 -11.26 10.31 -18.19
N GLY A 51 -10.90 11.16 -17.22
CA GLY A 51 -9.74 10.98 -16.34
C GLY A 51 -9.79 9.68 -15.53
N PRO A 52 -10.83 9.45 -14.72
CA PRO A 52 -11.01 8.19 -13.98
C PRO A 52 -11.03 6.96 -14.89
N ILE A 53 -11.69 7.02 -16.07
CA ILE A 53 -11.70 5.92 -17.04
C ILE A 53 -10.29 5.65 -17.56
N ALA A 54 -9.54 6.68 -17.94
CA ALA A 54 -8.17 6.54 -18.41
C ALA A 54 -7.27 5.93 -17.34
N LEU A 55 -7.45 6.28 -16.07
CA LEU A 55 -6.72 5.68 -14.96
C LEU A 55 -7.12 4.21 -14.73
N GLY A 56 -8.41 3.87 -14.89
CA GLY A 56 -8.86 2.48 -14.91
C GLY A 56 -8.23 1.66 -16.05
N LEU A 57 -8.12 2.24 -17.25
CA LEU A 57 -7.40 1.62 -18.37
C LEU A 57 -5.90 1.47 -18.09
N PHE A 58 -5.30 2.44 -17.41
CA PHE A 58 -3.91 2.34 -16.95
C PHE A 58 -3.72 1.15 -16.00
N PHE A 59 -4.63 0.91 -15.05
CA PHE A 59 -4.59 -0.27 -14.19
C PHE A 59 -4.57 -1.57 -15.01
N ILE A 60 -5.45 -1.69 -16.01
CA ILE A 60 -5.49 -2.86 -16.91
C ILE A 60 -4.21 -2.97 -17.73
N PHE A 61 -3.67 -1.84 -18.18
CA PHE A 61 -2.39 -1.79 -18.88
C PHE A 61 -1.23 -2.28 -18.01
N VAL A 62 -1.16 -1.91 -16.74
CA VAL A 62 -0.14 -2.40 -15.80
C VAL A 62 -0.24 -3.92 -15.62
N LEU A 63 -1.45 -4.47 -15.50
CA LEU A 63 -1.66 -5.92 -15.43
C LEU A 63 -1.22 -6.63 -16.70
N TRP A 64 -1.60 -6.09 -17.86
CA TRP A 64 -1.17 -6.61 -19.16
C TRP A 64 0.37 -6.56 -19.29
N LEU A 65 0.99 -5.45 -18.92
CA LEU A 65 2.43 -5.27 -18.95
C LEU A 65 3.14 -6.28 -18.04
N GLY A 66 2.63 -6.51 -16.83
CA GLY A 66 3.16 -7.52 -15.91
C GLY A 66 3.08 -8.92 -16.52
N ARG A 67 1.95 -9.27 -17.14
CA ARG A 67 1.75 -10.55 -17.82
C ARG A 67 2.72 -10.76 -18.98
N VAL A 68 2.98 -9.73 -19.78
CA VAL A 68 3.87 -9.81 -20.94
C VAL A 68 5.35 -9.79 -20.54
N SER A 69 5.71 -8.98 -19.54
CA SER A 69 7.11 -8.76 -19.15
C SER A 69 7.69 -9.87 -18.29
N VAL A 70 6.87 -10.54 -17.47
CA VAL A 70 7.32 -11.59 -16.54
C VAL A 70 6.81 -12.94 -17.03
N PRO A 71 7.64 -13.72 -17.77
CA PRO A 71 7.20 -14.99 -18.34
C PRO A 71 6.95 -16.03 -17.24
N PHE A 72 5.84 -16.74 -17.35
CA PHE A 72 5.53 -17.82 -16.43
C PHE A 72 6.52 -18.97 -16.56
N ARG A 73 7.16 -19.32 -15.44
CA ARG A 73 7.99 -20.52 -15.32
C ARG A 73 7.67 -21.20 -14.00
N VAL A 74 7.37 -22.49 -14.04
CA VAL A 74 7.24 -23.30 -12.83
C VAL A 74 8.65 -23.43 -12.23
N SER A 75 8.86 -22.84 -11.05
CA SER A 75 10.13 -22.95 -10.34
C SER A 75 10.43 -24.41 -10.01
N LYS A 76 11.67 -24.85 -10.28
CA LYS A 76 12.21 -26.14 -9.80
C LYS A 76 12.61 -26.06 -8.33
N GLU A 77 12.95 -24.87 -7.84
CA GLU A 77 13.34 -24.61 -6.46
C GLU A 77 12.09 -24.49 -5.58
N SER A 78 12.05 -25.25 -4.49
CA SER A 78 10.99 -25.18 -3.47
C SER A 78 11.51 -24.54 -2.19
N LEU A 79 11.03 -23.34 -1.91
CA LEU A 79 11.34 -22.65 -0.68
C LEU A 79 10.17 -22.80 0.29
N THR A 80 10.19 -23.89 1.05
CA THR A 80 9.17 -24.16 2.05
C THR A 80 9.62 -23.56 3.38
N LEU A 81 8.84 -22.62 3.92
CA LEU A 81 9.06 -22.01 5.25
C LEU A 81 9.13 -23.06 6.37
N PHE A 82 8.58 -24.26 6.10
CA PHE A 82 8.78 -25.47 6.89
C PHE A 82 10.25 -25.73 7.26
N TYR A 83 11.19 -25.62 6.31
CA TYR A 83 12.59 -26.02 6.52
C TYR A 83 13.49 -24.91 7.07
N TYR A 84 12.94 -23.72 7.34
CA TYR A 84 13.74 -22.59 7.80
C TYR A 84 14.23 -22.76 9.25
N PRO A 85 15.41 -22.20 9.59
CA PRO A 85 15.84 -22.13 10.98
C PRO A 85 14.84 -21.35 11.84
N THR A 86 14.68 -21.76 13.11
CA THR A 86 13.73 -21.16 14.05
C THR A 86 13.89 -19.64 14.18
N GLY A 87 15.14 -19.13 14.15
CA GLY A 87 15.42 -17.69 14.19
C GLY A 87 14.80 -16.94 13.02
N VAL A 88 14.89 -17.49 11.81
CA VAL A 88 14.31 -16.90 10.59
C VAL A 88 12.79 -16.91 10.68
N LYS A 89 12.18 -18.03 11.11
CA LYS A 89 10.71 -18.12 11.26
C LYS A 89 10.18 -17.09 12.25
N ARG A 90 10.83 -16.97 13.42
CA ARG A 90 10.45 -16.00 14.46
C ARG A 90 10.61 -14.56 13.98
N GLY A 91 11.73 -14.24 13.35
CA GLY A 91 11.99 -12.91 12.80
C GLY A 91 10.96 -12.53 11.74
N LEU A 92 10.69 -13.45 10.80
CA LEU A 92 9.69 -13.24 9.76
C LEU A 92 8.28 -13.10 10.34
N ALA A 93 7.89 -13.94 11.31
CA ALA A 93 6.59 -13.86 11.96
C ALA A 93 6.38 -12.53 12.69
N LEU A 94 7.39 -12.05 13.42
CA LEU A 94 7.34 -10.76 14.11
C LEU A 94 7.25 -9.61 13.11
N ALA A 95 8.11 -9.61 12.08
CA ALA A 95 8.10 -8.57 11.06
C ALA A 95 6.75 -8.48 10.34
N ILE A 96 6.20 -9.62 9.92
CA ILE A 96 4.90 -9.70 9.25
C ILE A 96 3.77 -9.23 10.19
N THR A 97 3.83 -9.59 11.48
CA THR A 97 2.84 -9.13 12.47
C THR A 97 2.88 -7.61 12.63
N LEU A 98 4.08 -7.03 12.75
CA LEU A 98 4.25 -5.57 12.84
C LEU A 98 3.78 -4.86 11.55
N TYR A 99 4.01 -5.46 10.38
CA TYR A 99 3.45 -4.99 9.12
C TYR A 99 1.92 -4.99 9.12
N GLY A 100 1.30 -6.05 9.63
CA GLY A 100 -0.16 -6.12 9.77
C GLY A 100 -0.72 -5.04 10.71
N ILE A 101 -0.01 -4.76 11.81
CA ILE A 101 -0.36 -3.66 12.72
C ILE A 101 -0.23 -2.31 12.01
N ALA A 102 0.87 -2.05 11.31
CA ALA A 102 1.08 -0.82 10.55
C ALA A 102 -0.02 -0.62 9.50
N PHE A 103 -0.42 -1.69 8.80
CA PHE A 103 -1.51 -1.67 7.85
C PHE A 103 -2.85 -1.31 8.51
N ALA A 104 -3.15 -1.86 9.70
CA ALA A 104 -4.37 -1.51 10.44
C ALA A 104 -4.39 -0.02 10.86
N PHE A 105 -3.25 0.53 11.28
CA PHE A 105 -3.14 1.97 11.56
C PHE A 105 -3.31 2.83 10.31
N GLY A 106 -2.77 2.41 9.16
CA GLY A 106 -3.00 3.09 7.89
C GLY A 106 -4.48 3.11 7.48
N ALA A 107 -5.18 1.99 7.64
CA ALA A 107 -6.62 1.94 7.37
C ALA A 107 -7.43 2.82 8.35
N ALA A 108 -7.05 2.85 9.64
CA ALA A 108 -7.66 3.72 10.63
C ALA A 108 -7.40 5.21 10.35
N GLU A 109 -6.20 5.55 9.84
CA GLU A 109 -5.85 6.91 9.43
C GLU A 109 -6.80 7.41 8.34
N ILE A 110 -7.13 6.60 7.33
CA ILE A 110 -8.09 6.99 6.28
C ILE A 110 -9.42 7.40 6.91
N SER A 111 -9.98 6.55 7.77
CA SER A 111 -11.25 6.83 8.46
C SER A 111 -11.17 8.11 9.31
N TYR A 112 -10.06 8.31 10.00
CA TYR A 112 -9.84 9.50 10.83
C TYR A 112 -9.76 10.77 10.00
N GLN A 113 -8.98 10.76 8.91
CA GLN A 113 -8.82 11.93 8.03
C GLN A 113 -10.14 12.28 7.33
N LEU A 114 -10.89 11.28 6.86
CA LEU A 114 -12.21 11.51 6.27
C LEU A 114 -13.21 12.08 7.28
N HIS A 115 -13.18 11.62 8.53
CA HIS A 115 -14.04 12.18 9.58
C HIS A 115 -13.65 13.62 9.92
N LEU A 116 -12.36 13.92 10.01
CA LEU A 116 -11.84 15.24 10.34
C LEU A 116 -12.15 16.29 9.27
N HIS A 117 -12.04 15.90 8.00
CA HIS A 117 -12.20 16.80 6.86
C HIS A 117 -13.60 16.73 6.21
N GLY A 118 -14.43 15.75 6.59
CA GLY A 118 -15.79 15.54 6.08
C GLY A 118 -15.85 14.78 4.75
N SER A 119 -14.88 14.98 3.85
CA SER A 119 -14.78 14.27 2.57
C SER A 119 -13.33 14.09 2.12
N ALA A 120 -13.12 13.17 1.16
CA ALA A 120 -11.81 12.99 0.52
C ALA A 120 -11.41 14.25 -0.25
N GLU A 121 -12.35 14.87 -0.95
CA GLU A 121 -12.16 16.15 -1.66
C GLU A 121 -11.61 17.23 -0.72
N ALA A 122 -12.28 17.47 0.41
CA ALA A 122 -11.86 18.47 1.38
C ALA A 122 -10.50 18.12 2.00
N TYR A 123 -10.23 16.84 2.24
CA TYR A 123 -8.92 16.38 2.74
C TYR A 123 -7.78 16.70 1.77
N PHE A 124 -7.95 16.36 0.48
CA PHE A 124 -6.93 16.57 -0.54
C PHE A 124 -6.78 18.04 -0.96
N ALA A 125 -7.87 18.81 -0.96
CA ALA A 125 -7.87 20.25 -1.21
C ALA A 125 -7.04 21.01 -0.15
N ASN A 126 -7.18 20.63 1.13
CA ASN A 126 -6.44 21.24 2.24
C ASN A 126 -5.00 20.69 2.40
N MET A 127 -4.61 19.70 1.61
CA MET A 127 -3.27 19.12 1.71
C MET A 127 -2.25 20.02 1.01
N SER A 128 -1.09 20.30 1.61
CA SER A 128 -0.01 20.99 0.89
C SER A 128 0.65 20.07 -0.16
N GLN A 129 1.30 20.65 -1.18
CA GLN A 129 2.03 19.85 -2.16
C GLN A 129 3.17 19.04 -1.51
N GLY A 130 3.91 19.65 -0.58
CA GLY A 130 4.97 18.97 0.17
C GLY A 130 4.44 17.77 0.95
N LYS A 131 3.26 17.90 1.58
CA LYS A 131 2.60 16.80 2.28
C LYS A 131 2.17 15.68 1.32
N LEU A 132 1.62 16.01 0.15
CA LEU A 132 1.25 15.00 -0.86
C LEU A 132 2.46 14.22 -1.39
N ILE A 133 3.60 14.90 -1.61
CA ILE A 133 4.85 14.26 -2.02
C ILE A 133 5.35 13.31 -0.93
N ALA A 134 5.40 13.77 0.32
CA ALA A 134 5.81 12.95 1.46
C ALA A 134 4.88 11.73 1.65
N PHE A 135 3.57 11.95 1.54
CA PHE A 135 2.55 10.89 1.60
C PHE A 135 2.75 9.85 0.49
N THR A 136 2.96 10.31 -0.75
CA THR A 136 3.26 9.47 -1.92
C THR A 136 4.52 8.64 -1.70
N HIS A 137 5.62 9.25 -1.25
CA HIS A 137 6.88 8.57 -1.02
C HIS A 137 6.75 7.48 0.05
N ALA A 138 6.16 7.82 1.20
CA ALA A 138 5.97 6.88 2.30
C ALA A 138 5.11 5.67 1.90
N HIS A 139 4.03 5.90 1.14
CA HIS A 139 3.16 4.82 0.69
C HIS A 139 3.79 3.95 -0.39
N LEU A 140 4.47 4.54 -1.39
CA LEU A 140 5.20 3.75 -2.39
C LEU A 140 6.27 2.86 -1.75
N PHE A 141 6.99 3.40 -0.75
CA PHE A 141 7.94 2.62 0.03
C PHE A 141 7.24 1.50 0.82
N GLY A 142 6.14 1.82 1.51
CA GLY A 142 5.35 0.86 2.29
C GLY A 142 4.77 -0.27 1.43
N PHE A 143 4.20 0.05 0.27
CA PHE A 143 3.67 -0.91 -0.69
C PHE A 143 4.78 -1.83 -1.23
N THR A 144 5.88 -1.24 -1.71
CA THR A 144 7.02 -2.00 -2.23
C THR A 144 7.57 -2.96 -1.18
N THR A 145 7.78 -2.47 0.04
CA THR A 145 8.32 -3.30 1.12
C THR A 145 7.34 -4.37 1.56
N SER A 146 6.03 -4.07 1.57
CA SER A 146 4.98 -5.07 1.83
C SER A 146 5.02 -6.21 0.82
N PHE A 147 5.11 -5.92 -0.48
CA PHE A 147 5.22 -6.96 -1.51
C PHE A 147 6.52 -7.75 -1.42
N LEU A 148 7.62 -7.12 -1.02
CA LEU A 148 8.91 -7.79 -0.85
C LEU A 148 8.92 -8.72 0.37
N VAL A 149 8.41 -8.25 1.51
CA VAL A 149 8.45 -8.99 2.79
C VAL A 149 7.36 -10.05 2.88
N ILE A 150 6.17 -9.78 2.33
CA ILE A 150 5.00 -10.67 2.42
C ILE A 150 4.76 -11.35 1.08
N GLY A 151 4.71 -10.59 -0.01
CA GLY A 151 4.35 -11.14 -1.32
C GLY A 151 5.35 -12.20 -1.84
N ILE A 152 6.67 -11.94 -1.71
CA ILE A 152 7.69 -12.91 -2.15
C ILE A 152 7.60 -14.22 -1.35
N PRO A 153 7.72 -14.25 0.00
CA PRO A 153 7.63 -15.51 0.73
C PRO A 153 6.28 -16.22 0.54
N PHE A 154 5.19 -15.46 0.39
CA PHE A 154 3.87 -16.03 0.08
C PHE A 154 3.89 -16.78 -1.25
N SER A 155 4.34 -16.13 -2.33
CA SER A 155 4.42 -16.74 -3.66
C SER A 155 5.32 -17.99 -3.72
N MET A 156 6.29 -18.10 -2.83
CA MET A 156 7.22 -19.22 -2.75
C MET A 156 6.65 -20.40 -1.94
N GLN A 157 5.84 -20.12 -0.92
CA GLN A 157 5.22 -21.12 -0.06
C GLN A 157 4.00 -21.81 -0.69
N PHE A 158 3.20 -21.10 -1.50
CA PHE A 158 1.94 -21.61 -2.05
C PHE A 158 2.02 -21.87 -3.56
N ASN A 159 2.05 -23.15 -3.96
CA ASN A 159 2.06 -23.56 -5.37
C ASN A 159 0.62 -23.73 -5.89
N HIS A 160 -0.07 -22.64 -6.23
CA HIS A 160 -1.25 -22.71 -7.13
C HIS A 160 -1.08 -21.74 -8.30
N LEU A 161 -0.75 -22.34 -9.42
CA LEU A 161 -0.02 -21.75 -10.53
C LEU A 161 -0.76 -20.65 -11.29
N TRP A 162 -2.05 -20.36 -11.07
CA TRP A 162 -2.75 -19.35 -11.88
C TRP A 162 -3.39 -18.23 -11.05
N ILE A 163 -4.10 -18.54 -9.95
CA ILE A 163 -4.74 -17.50 -9.11
C ILE A 163 -3.69 -16.66 -8.38
N TYR A 164 -2.62 -17.30 -7.87
CA TYR A 164 -1.54 -16.59 -7.18
C TYR A 164 -0.71 -15.71 -8.10
N GLN A 165 -0.68 -16.02 -9.41
CA GLN A 165 -0.06 -15.13 -10.39
C GLN A 165 -0.82 -13.81 -10.53
N TRP A 166 -2.10 -13.76 -10.15
CA TRP A 166 -2.89 -12.55 -10.27
C TRP A 166 -2.98 -11.77 -8.96
N ILE A 167 -2.96 -12.44 -7.80
CA ILE A 167 -3.03 -11.77 -6.50
C ILE A 167 -1.91 -10.74 -6.34
N PHE A 168 -0.67 -11.10 -6.68
CA PHE A 168 0.47 -10.19 -6.54
C PHE A 168 0.43 -9.00 -7.52
N PRO A 169 0.27 -9.20 -8.86
CA PRO A 169 0.15 -8.09 -9.80
C PRO A 169 -1.09 -7.23 -9.61
N ILE A 170 -2.23 -7.80 -9.20
CA ILE A 170 -3.44 -7.02 -8.88
C ILE A 170 -3.16 -6.08 -7.72
N GLY A 171 -2.55 -6.58 -6.64
CA GLY A 171 -2.19 -5.75 -5.51
C GLY A 171 -1.20 -4.64 -5.89
N LEU A 172 -0.18 -4.96 -6.69
CA LEU A 172 0.83 -3.99 -7.10
C LEU A 172 0.27 -2.92 -8.05
N ALA A 173 -0.55 -3.35 -9.03
CA ALA A 173 -1.25 -2.44 -9.93
C ALA A 173 -2.22 -1.55 -9.17
N ALA A 174 -2.93 -2.09 -8.18
CA ALA A 174 -3.84 -1.34 -7.32
C ALA A 174 -3.07 -0.28 -6.53
N ALA A 175 -1.97 -0.66 -5.86
CA ALA A 175 -1.13 0.27 -5.10
C ALA A 175 -0.60 1.43 -5.96
N LEU A 176 -0.11 1.15 -7.17
CA LEU A 176 0.40 2.18 -8.07
C LEU A 176 -0.73 3.09 -8.58
N THR A 177 -1.86 2.51 -8.95
CA THR A 177 -3.02 3.25 -9.47
C THR A 177 -3.65 4.12 -8.39
N ASP A 178 -3.69 3.63 -7.15
CA ASP A 178 -4.18 4.37 -5.98
C ASP A 178 -3.35 5.63 -5.74
N VAL A 179 -2.02 5.51 -5.73
CA VAL A 179 -1.11 6.66 -5.59
C VAL A 179 -1.39 7.71 -6.67
N ILE A 180 -1.53 7.30 -7.93
CA ILE A 180 -1.83 8.23 -9.03
C ILE A 180 -3.22 8.86 -8.84
N SER A 181 -4.19 8.11 -8.32
CA SER A 181 -5.54 8.62 -8.08
C SER A 181 -5.56 9.77 -7.07
N TRP A 182 -4.70 9.76 -6.04
CA TRP A 182 -4.61 10.86 -5.05
C TRP A 182 -4.20 12.18 -5.69
N TRP A 183 -3.27 12.14 -6.65
CA TRP A 183 -2.90 13.31 -7.43
C TRP A 183 -4.05 13.76 -8.34
N GLY A 184 -4.82 12.82 -8.88
CA GLY A 184 -6.04 13.09 -9.63
C GLY A 184 -7.13 13.77 -8.78
N ILE A 185 -7.37 13.29 -7.56
CA ILE A 185 -8.33 13.89 -6.61
C ILE A 185 -7.95 15.35 -6.33
N LYS A 186 -6.66 15.60 -6.11
CA LYS A 186 -6.18 16.93 -5.76
C LYS A 186 -6.19 17.94 -6.91
N TYR A 187 -5.79 17.53 -8.11
CA TYR A 187 -5.50 18.49 -9.20
C TYR A 187 -6.43 18.38 -10.41
N VAL A 188 -7.30 17.35 -10.49
CA VAL A 188 -8.10 17.09 -11.69
C VAL A 188 -9.58 17.04 -11.37
N SER A 189 -10.00 16.12 -10.51
CA SER A 189 -11.41 15.97 -10.15
C SER A 189 -11.58 15.08 -8.92
N PRO A 190 -12.54 15.39 -8.02
CA PRO A 190 -12.92 14.52 -6.91
C PRO A 190 -13.31 13.10 -7.34
N ASN A 191 -13.80 12.92 -8.57
CA ASN A 191 -14.26 11.62 -9.08
C ASN A 191 -13.18 10.53 -9.13
N PHE A 192 -11.89 10.90 -9.04
CA PHE A 192 -10.79 9.95 -8.89
C PHE A 192 -10.86 9.17 -7.55
N GLU A 193 -11.64 9.65 -6.58
CA GLU A 193 -11.92 8.95 -5.31
C GLU A 193 -12.47 7.54 -5.54
N VAL A 194 -13.33 7.35 -6.55
CA VAL A 194 -13.89 6.02 -6.88
C VAL A 194 -12.78 5.03 -7.23
N ILE A 195 -11.77 5.47 -7.98
CA ILE A 195 -10.62 4.65 -8.33
C ILE A 195 -9.79 4.36 -7.08
N SER A 196 -9.57 5.36 -6.22
CA SER A 196 -8.84 5.19 -4.97
C SER A 196 -9.50 4.16 -4.06
N ILE A 197 -10.82 4.24 -3.86
CA ILE A 197 -11.58 3.28 -3.04
C ILE A 197 -11.45 1.86 -3.59
N ILE A 198 -11.64 1.67 -4.90
CA ILE A 198 -11.54 0.35 -5.55
C ILE A 198 -10.12 -0.20 -5.37
N CYS A 199 -9.09 0.62 -5.63
CA CYS A 199 -7.70 0.20 -5.49
C CYS A 199 -7.34 -0.11 -4.03
N GLY A 200 -7.81 0.70 -3.08
CA GLY A 200 -7.66 0.46 -1.64
C GLY A 200 -8.27 -0.88 -1.21
N ILE A 201 -9.47 -1.21 -1.69
CA ILE A 201 -10.11 -2.52 -1.43
C ILE A 201 -9.31 -3.66 -2.06
N LEU A 202 -8.94 -3.55 -3.33
CA LEU A 202 -8.17 -4.59 -4.04
C LEU A 202 -6.81 -4.84 -3.38
N PHE A 203 -6.09 -3.77 -3.04
CA PHE A 203 -4.84 -3.86 -2.31
C PHE A 203 -5.05 -4.51 -0.94
N SER A 204 -6.06 -4.06 -0.17
CA SER A 204 -6.35 -4.61 1.16
C SER A 204 -6.67 -6.10 1.13
N VAL A 205 -7.52 -6.54 0.20
CA VAL A 205 -7.91 -7.95 0.07
C VAL A 205 -6.70 -8.81 -0.33
N THR A 206 -5.94 -8.38 -1.34
CA THR A 206 -4.76 -9.13 -1.79
C THR A 206 -3.68 -9.19 -0.71
N TYR A 207 -3.42 -8.06 -0.04
CA TYR A 207 -2.48 -7.95 1.07
C TYR A 207 -2.88 -8.83 2.26
N LEU A 208 -4.10 -8.70 2.77
CA LEU A 208 -4.58 -9.46 3.94
C LEU A 208 -4.59 -10.96 3.65
N TYR A 209 -4.96 -11.35 2.44
CA TYR A 209 -4.91 -12.75 2.03
C TYR A 209 -3.49 -13.33 2.13
N MET A 210 -2.49 -12.60 1.63
CA MET A 210 -1.08 -13.02 1.72
C MET A 210 -0.55 -12.98 3.16
N LEU A 211 -0.88 -11.93 3.91
CA LEU A 211 -0.51 -11.74 5.31
C LEU A 211 -1.01 -12.90 6.18
N ILE A 212 -2.31 -13.20 6.11
CA ILE A 212 -2.95 -14.28 6.86
C ILE A 212 -2.36 -15.62 6.45
N GLY A 213 -2.17 -15.85 5.15
CA GLY A 213 -1.54 -17.09 4.64
C GLY A 213 -0.18 -17.35 5.27
N LEU A 214 0.69 -16.33 5.32
CA LEU A 214 2.03 -16.45 5.91
C LEU A 214 2.01 -16.57 7.43
N LEU A 215 1.26 -15.71 8.14
CA LEU A 215 1.17 -15.79 9.60
C LEU A 215 0.64 -17.16 10.04
N ARG A 216 -0.33 -17.70 9.30
CA ARG A 216 -0.86 -19.03 9.55
C ARG A 216 0.23 -20.10 9.41
N VAL A 217 1.03 -20.07 8.36
CA VAL A 217 2.14 -21.04 8.18
C VAL A 217 3.21 -20.90 9.27
N LEU A 218 3.50 -19.68 9.72
CA LEU A 218 4.58 -19.41 10.67
C LEU A 218 4.18 -19.64 12.14
N LEU A 219 2.98 -19.19 12.53
CA LEU A 219 2.50 -19.21 13.93
C LEU A 219 1.62 -20.41 14.23
N PHE A 220 0.87 -20.89 13.23
CA PHE A 220 -0.12 -21.95 13.39
C PHE A 220 0.13 -23.07 12.38
N PRO A 221 1.32 -23.70 12.39
CA PRO A 221 1.68 -24.68 11.38
C PRO A 221 0.58 -25.75 11.23
N GLN A 222 -0.01 -26.23 12.32
CA GLN A 222 -1.08 -27.24 12.35
C GLN A 222 -2.29 -26.98 11.45
N VAL A 223 -2.53 -25.73 11.04
CA VAL A 223 -3.57 -25.36 10.09
C VAL A 223 -3.03 -25.57 8.68
N ILE A 224 -3.54 -26.58 7.99
CA ILE A 224 -3.13 -26.93 6.62
C ILE A 224 -4.22 -26.43 5.66
N TRP A 225 -3.85 -25.59 4.69
CA TRP A 225 -4.80 -25.19 3.64
C TRP A 225 -4.73 -26.13 2.44
N ALA A 226 -5.81 -26.13 1.65
CA ALA A 226 -5.87 -26.83 0.38
C ALA A 226 -4.75 -26.38 -0.59
N THR A 227 -4.28 -25.15 -0.44
CA THR A 227 -3.32 -24.51 -1.33
C THR A 227 -1.86 -24.62 -0.87
N ASP A 228 -1.61 -25.29 0.25
CA ASP A 228 -0.26 -25.53 0.77
C ASP A 228 0.49 -26.50 -0.16
N LYS A 229 1.71 -26.13 -0.56
CA LYS A 229 2.56 -26.97 -1.41
C LYS A 229 2.93 -28.30 -0.74
N ASP A 230 3.04 -28.31 0.58
CA ASP A 230 3.40 -29.44 1.43
C ASP A 230 2.18 -30.15 2.05
N ARG A 231 0.96 -29.84 1.58
CA ARG A 231 -0.30 -30.37 2.12
C ARG A 231 -0.29 -31.88 2.28
N ASP A 232 -0.03 -32.62 1.19
CA ASP A 232 -0.20 -34.07 1.18
C ASP A 232 0.81 -34.76 2.10
N GLN A 233 2.05 -34.27 2.11
CA GLN A 233 3.11 -34.72 3.03
C GLN A 233 2.74 -34.48 4.50
N ARG A 234 2.11 -33.35 4.81
CA ARG A 234 1.72 -32.99 6.17
C ARG A 234 0.48 -33.75 6.64
N LEU A 235 -0.48 -33.99 5.75
CA LEU A 235 -1.65 -34.81 6.04
C LEU A 235 -1.27 -36.28 6.27
N SER A 236 -0.39 -36.86 5.44
CA SER A 236 0.09 -38.23 5.63
C SER A 236 0.82 -38.38 6.96
N LYS A 237 1.63 -37.39 7.35
CA LYS A 237 2.35 -37.41 8.62
C LYS A 237 1.41 -37.30 9.82
N LYS A 238 0.40 -36.44 9.75
CA LYS A 238 -0.64 -36.31 10.78
C LYS A 238 -1.47 -37.58 10.95
N GLN A 239 -1.73 -38.32 9.86
CA GLN A 239 -2.36 -39.64 9.93
C GLN A 239 -1.48 -40.67 10.63
N SER A 240 -0.16 -40.63 10.39
CA SER A 240 0.79 -41.55 11.04
C SER A 240 1.11 -41.22 12.50
N ASN A 241 0.98 -39.94 12.90
CA ASN A 241 1.23 -39.46 14.26
C ASN A 241 0.20 -38.37 14.65
N PRO A 242 -0.96 -38.76 15.19
CA PRO A 242 -2.07 -37.85 15.49
C PRO A 242 -1.73 -36.79 16.55
N ASP A 243 -0.82 -37.09 17.47
CA ASP A 243 -0.44 -36.22 18.59
C ASP A 243 0.60 -35.16 18.20
N SER A 244 1.07 -35.18 16.95
CA SER A 244 1.93 -34.14 16.41
C SER A 244 1.20 -32.79 16.39
N GLN A 245 1.49 -31.93 17.37
CA GLN A 245 0.91 -30.57 17.48
C GLN A 245 1.24 -29.64 16.31
N THR A 246 2.07 -30.10 15.39
CA THR A 246 2.63 -29.27 14.34
C THR A 246 2.50 -29.90 12.96
N GLY A 247 2.04 -31.17 12.89
CA GLY A 247 2.26 -32.02 11.74
C GLY A 247 3.75 -32.30 11.47
N TYR A 248 4.62 -32.08 12.47
CA TYR A 248 6.03 -32.48 12.51
C TYR A 248 6.23 -33.82 13.22
#